data_AF-A0A7X1H4P7-F1
#
_entry.id   AF-A0A7X1H4P7-F1
#
_cell.length_a   1.000
_cell.length_b   1.000
_cell.length_c   1.000
_cell.angle_alpha   90.00
_cell.angle_beta   90.00
_cell.angle_gamma   90.00
#
_symmetry.space_group_name_H-M   'P 1'
#
loop_
_entity.id
_entity.type
_entity.pdbx_description
1 polymer ?
#
loop_
_entity_poly.entity_id
_entity_poly.type
_entity_poly.pdbx_seq_one_letter_code
_entity_poly.pdbx_strand_id
1 'polypeptide(L)'
;MGTLRILWLAVVVFTMLGCLGPDIPKLDAGTNITKNGIAPWDIQLSELGYRLFQNSSINVIYGVNLTREQAVKLRELAKEVESKGIKKPDITGIFASEVEQVRKTFMQIEKNLFEREEITDELTEELVKARTLESSFLRAGLTAPIKDEQYLSCRRCHARPEIIDGKISYNTDAEEWKTIGKKAKSRAVKKEMAISHLSVILRDRKEFAFIKEMGKKVADILTDNQKEVVGSFSCCLVPPRSLSDPVRVGQADVTEWQIETLEKVRNCPGVFWPIAEKRALDRIEKATLVVDPGMTEKKLKEGRERVGKIFDKARSLSDVDFEMEKEELAAQIKLSTPEIPEHLRDFNSAFFLLLPGSVEVYDKLIEHIDSQKSLDEENKKDEESKKGEEIKKDVENKK
;
A
#
# COMPACT_ATOMS: atom_id res chain seq x y z
N MET A 1 -44.42 -5.14 5.83
CA MET A 1 -43.28 -4.44 5.19
C MET A 1 -42.47 -3.52 6.12
N GLY A 2 -42.98 -3.08 7.28
CA GLY A 2 -42.23 -2.22 8.21
C GLY A 2 -41.12 -2.91 9.02
N THR A 3 -41.27 -4.19 9.35
CA THR A 3 -40.32 -4.95 10.18
C THR A 3 -39.04 -5.37 9.43
N LEU A 4 -39.12 -5.61 8.11
CA LEU A 4 -37.94 -5.92 7.29
C LEU A 4 -37.01 -4.70 7.11
N ARG A 5 -37.55 -3.48 7.06
CA ARG A 5 -36.76 -2.24 6.98
C ARG A 5 -35.99 -1.95 8.27
N ILE A 6 -36.56 -2.28 9.43
CA ILE A 6 -35.92 -2.09 10.74
C ILE A 6 -34.74 -3.07 10.93
N LEU A 7 -34.88 -4.31 10.46
CA LEU A 7 -33.81 -5.30 10.52
C LEU A 7 -32.63 -4.93 9.60
N TRP A 8 -32.93 -4.43 8.39
CA TRP A 8 -31.89 -3.97 7.44
C TRP A 8 -31.17 -2.71 7.95
N LEU A 9 -31.89 -1.78 8.57
CA LEU A 9 -31.33 -0.61 9.26
C LEU A 9 -30.43 -0.99 10.44
N ALA A 10 -30.81 -1.99 11.23
CA ALA A 10 -30.00 -2.48 12.34
C ALA A 10 -28.68 -3.12 11.85
N VAL A 11 -28.70 -3.86 10.74
CA VAL A 11 -27.51 -4.48 10.13
C VAL A 11 -26.57 -3.43 9.55
N VAL A 12 -27.07 -2.39 8.87
CA VAL A 12 -26.23 -1.27 8.36
C VAL A 12 -25.62 -0.46 9.50
N VAL A 13 -26.34 -0.29 10.62
CA VAL A 13 -25.80 0.36 11.82
C VAL A 13 -24.78 -0.54 12.54
N PHE A 14 -24.96 -1.87 12.53
CA PHE A 14 -24.04 -2.84 13.14
C PHE A 14 -22.72 -3.02 12.36
N THR A 15 -22.77 -3.05 11.02
CA THR A 15 -21.54 -3.09 10.19
C THR A 15 -20.71 -1.80 10.31
N MET A 16 -21.34 -0.68 10.68
CA MET A 16 -20.66 0.58 11.04
C MET A 16 -20.16 0.65 12.49
N LEU A 17 -20.54 -0.29 13.37
CA LEU A 17 -20.22 -0.30 14.81
C LEU A 17 -18.95 -1.10 15.18
N GLY A 18 -18.42 -1.94 14.29
CA GLY A 18 -17.41 -2.96 14.60
C GLY A 18 -15.94 -2.53 14.78
N CYS A 19 -15.60 -1.24 14.81
CA CYS A 19 -14.20 -0.79 14.86
C CYS A 19 -13.91 0.21 16.00
N LEU A 20 -14.17 -0.19 17.25
CA LEU A 20 -13.36 0.32 18.35
C LEU A 20 -11.93 -0.14 18.05
N GLY A 21 -11.03 0.82 17.79
CA GLY A 21 -9.64 0.50 17.46
C GLY A 21 -9.00 -0.26 18.64
N PRO A 22 -8.07 -1.19 18.38
CA PRO A 22 -7.39 -1.89 19.45
C PRO A 22 -6.73 -0.87 20.38
N ASP A 23 -6.84 -1.09 21.69
CA ASP A 23 -6.03 -0.39 22.68
C ASP A 23 -4.58 -0.50 22.25
N ILE A 24 -3.90 0.65 22.09
CA ILE A 24 -2.52 0.66 21.63
C ILE A 24 -1.69 -0.06 22.71
N PRO A 25 -1.03 -1.19 22.39
CA PRO A 25 -0.28 -1.95 23.37
C PRO A 25 0.86 -1.09 23.94
N LYS A 26 1.10 -1.25 25.25
CA LYS A 26 2.17 -0.54 25.96
C LYS A 26 3.52 -1.08 25.50
N LEU A 27 4.17 -0.36 24.58
CA LEU A 27 5.52 -0.63 24.11
C LEU A 27 6.56 -0.49 25.24
N ASP A 28 7.21 -1.59 25.63
CA ASP A 28 8.28 -1.54 26.63
C ASP A 28 9.48 -0.73 26.11
N ALA A 29 9.86 0.32 26.85
CA ALA A 29 10.78 1.37 26.41
C ALA A 29 12.28 1.09 26.69
N GLY A 30 12.68 -0.15 27.02
CA GLY A 30 14.08 -0.54 27.31
C GLY A 30 15.11 -0.25 26.19
N THR A 31 16.03 0.68 26.44
CA THR A 31 16.89 1.47 25.52
C THR A 31 18.13 0.84 24.88
N ASN A 32 18.42 -0.44 25.06
CA ASN A 32 19.57 -1.10 24.41
C ASN A 32 19.14 -2.48 23.96
N ILE A 33 19.93 -3.18 23.12
CA ILE A 33 19.75 -4.62 22.84
C ILE A 33 19.27 -5.26 24.13
N THR A 34 17.98 -5.60 24.16
CA THR A 34 17.35 -5.86 25.45
C THR A 34 18.01 -7.13 25.96
N LYS A 35 18.09 -7.29 27.27
CA LYS A 35 18.72 -8.43 27.96
C LYS A 35 18.26 -9.83 27.48
N ASN A 36 17.34 -9.90 26.52
CA ASN A 36 16.68 -11.08 25.97
C ASN A 36 16.91 -11.30 24.45
N GLY A 37 17.80 -10.53 23.80
CA GLY A 37 18.12 -10.74 22.36
C GLY A 37 17.13 -10.11 21.36
N ILE A 38 16.25 -9.21 21.81
CA ILE A 38 15.34 -8.47 20.92
C ILE A 38 16.14 -7.48 20.08
N ALA A 39 15.87 -7.46 18.77
CA ALA A 39 16.51 -6.58 17.81
C ALA A 39 16.26 -5.09 18.14
N PRO A 40 17.22 -4.19 17.85
CA PRO A 40 17.01 -2.75 17.91
C PRO A 40 15.75 -2.30 17.15
N TRP A 41 15.06 -1.30 17.70
CA TRP A 41 13.81 -0.77 17.14
C TRP A 41 13.93 -0.31 15.68
N ASP A 42 15.05 0.31 15.33
CA ASP A 42 15.34 0.76 13.96
C ASP A 42 15.52 -0.40 12.99
N ILE A 43 16.07 -1.55 13.44
CA ILE A 43 16.14 -2.77 12.64
C ILE A 43 14.74 -3.36 12.46
N GLN A 44 13.94 -3.41 13.52
CA GLN A 44 12.56 -3.90 13.47
C GLN A 44 11.68 -3.11 12.48
N LEU A 45 11.73 -1.77 12.55
CA LEU A 45 10.99 -0.92 11.61
C LEU A 45 11.55 -0.98 10.18
N SER A 46 12.87 -1.11 10.04
CA SER A 46 13.49 -1.29 8.72
C SER A 46 12.98 -2.57 8.04
N GLU A 47 12.85 -3.67 8.79
CA GLU A 47 12.26 -4.90 8.26
C GLU A 47 10.79 -4.70 7.85
N LEU A 48 9.96 -4.12 8.71
CA LEU A 48 8.55 -3.88 8.38
C LEU A 48 8.41 -3.02 7.11
N GLY A 49 9.21 -1.96 7.01
CA GLY A 49 9.25 -1.11 5.82
C GLY A 49 9.67 -1.88 4.57
N TYR A 50 10.76 -2.67 4.64
CA TYR A 50 11.17 -3.52 3.51
C TYR A 50 10.06 -4.48 3.09
N ARG A 51 9.40 -5.16 4.04
CA ARG A 51 8.31 -6.11 3.74
C ARG A 51 7.11 -5.42 3.09
N LEU A 52 6.74 -4.23 3.56
CA LEU A 52 5.71 -3.42 2.90
C LEU A 52 6.07 -3.12 1.44
N PHE A 53 7.31 -2.68 1.20
CA PHE A 53 7.80 -2.40 -0.15
C PHE A 53 7.88 -3.67 -1.00
N GLN A 54 8.25 -4.81 -0.42
CA GLN A 54 8.27 -6.10 -1.10
C GLN A 54 6.87 -6.55 -1.51
N ASN A 55 5.88 -6.46 -0.62
CA ASN A 55 4.48 -6.75 -0.95
C ASN A 55 3.98 -5.84 -2.09
N SER A 56 4.33 -4.56 -2.03
CA SER A 56 3.99 -3.59 -3.07
C SER A 56 4.69 -3.88 -4.40
N SER A 57 5.95 -4.31 -4.34
CA SER A 57 6.76 -4.72 -5.49
C SER A 57 6.19 -5.96 -6.17
N ILE A 58 5.87 -7.01 -5.42
CA ILE A 58 5.24 -8.23 -5.95
C ILE A 58 3.92 -7.89 -6.63
N ASN A 59 3.09 -7.07 -5.98
CA ASN A 59 1.82 -6.62 -6.53
C ASN A 59 1.99 -5.87 -7.86
N VAL A 60 2.92 -4.90 -7.92
CA VAL A 60 3.13 -4.13 -9.16
C VAL A 60 3.70 -5.02 -10.28
N ILE A 61 4.64 -5.91 -9.97
CA ILE A 61 5.24 -6.82 -10.96
C ILE A 61 4.17 -7.71 -11.59
N TYR A 62 3.26 -8.26 -10.78
CA TYR A 62 2.24 -9.17 -11.29
C TYR A 62 1.15 -8.48 -12.10
N GLY A 63 0.74 -7.26 -11.78
CA GLY A 63 -0.40 -6.65 -12.47
C GLY A 63 -0.10 -5.51 -13.44
N VAL A 64 1.16 -5.18 -13.71
CA VAL A 64 1.51 -4.37 -14.90
C VAL A 64 1.50 -5.15 -16.22
N ASN A 65 1.07 -6.41 -16.19
CA ASN A 65 0.91 -7.27 -17.38
C ASN A 65 2.18 -7.32 -18.25
N LEU A 66 3.32 -7.61 -17.62
CA LEU A 66 4.59 -7.72 -18.33
C LEU A 66 4.52 -8.85 -19.35
N THR A 67 5.01 -8.58 -20.56
CA THR A 67 5.33 -9.67 -21.49
C THR A 67 6.48 -10.50 -20.95
N ARG A 68 6.61 -11.75 -21.42
CA ARG A 68 7.75 -12.61 -21.07
C ARG A 68 9.09 -11.93 -21.32
N GLU A 69 9.23 -11.23 -22.45
CA GLU A 69 10.48 -10.54 -22.81
C GLU A 69 10.80 -9.40 -21.84
N GLN A 70 9.79 -8.60 -21.47
CA GLN A 70 9.96 -7.55 -20.46
C GLN A 70 10.35 -8.13 -19.10
N ALA A 71 9.67 -9.20 -18.65
CA ALA A 71 9.98 -9.87 -17.39
C ALA A 71 11.42 -10.40 -17.35
N VAL A 72 11.92 -11.01 -18.44
CA VAL A 72 13.32 -11.45 -18.54
C VAL A 72 14.28 -10.27 -18.44
N LYS A 73 14.04 -9.19 -19.20
CA LYS A 73 14.90 -7.99 -19.16
C LYS A 73 14.94 -7.35 -17.77
N LEU A 74 13.79 -7.21 -17.12
CA LEU A 74 13.69 -6.66 -15.76
C LEU A 74 14.36 -7.57 -14.73
N ARG A 75 14.24 -8.89 -14.86
CA ARG A 75 14.96 -9.85 -14.02
C ARG A 75 16.48 -9.68 -14.11
N GLU A 76 17.02 -9.48 -15.31
CA GLU A 76 18.46 -9.27 -15.47
C GLU A 76 18.91 -7.93 -14.86
N LEU A 77 18.10 -6.86 -14.95
CA LEU A 77 18.36 -5.62 -14.22
C LEU A 77 18.28 -5.82 -12.69
N ALA A 78 17.34 -6.62 -12.19
CA ALA A 78 17.24 -6.93 -10.77
C ALA A 78 18.46 -7.71 -10.27
N LYS A 79 18.99 -8.67 -11.07
CA LYS A 79 20.28 -9.32 -10.79
C LYS A 79 21.43 -8.34 -10.78
N GLU A 80 21.45 -7.36 -11.69
CA GLU A 80 22.46 -6.28 -11.69
C GLU A 80 22.42 -5.51 -10.35
N VAL A 81 21.23 -5.14 -9.87
CA VAL A 81 21.01 -4.49 -8.57
C VAL A 81 21.55 -5.34 -7.41
N GLU A 82 21.19 -6.62 -7.34
CA GLU A 82 21.66 -7.51 -6.27
C GLU A 82 23.17 -7.74 -6.32
N SER A 83 23.75 -7.84 -7.52
CA SER A 83 25.20 -8.00 -7.72
C SER A 83 26.02 -6.80 -7.24
N LYS A 84 25.41 -5.60 -7.20
CA LYS A 84 26.03 -4.38 -6.66
C LYS A 84 26.05 -4.34 -5.12
N GLY A 85 25.51 -5.36 -4.47
CA GLY A 85 25.47 -5.46 -3.01
C GLY A 85 24.23 -4.84 -2.37
N ILE A 86 23.28 -4.35 -3.18
CA ILE A 86 21.96 -3.92 -2.70
C ILE A 86 21.16 -5.17 -2.40
N LYS A 87 21.22 -5.63 -1.15
CA LYS A 87 20.64 -6.89 -0.69
C LYS A 87 19.40 -6.66 0.16
N LYS A 88 18.53 -7.67 0.16
CA LYS A 88 17.48 -7.81 1.18
C LYS A 88 18.09 -7.58 2.58
N PRO A 89 17.45 -6.78 3.45
CA PRO A 89 17.88 -6.63 4.83
C PRO A 89 18.01 -7.99 5.52
N ASP A 90 18.97 -8.13 6.43
CA ASP A 90 19.01 -9.31 7.31
C ASP A 90 17.92 -9.17 8.38
N ILE A 91 17.07 -10.18 8.45
CA ILE A 91 15.79 -10.17 9.17
C ILE A 91 15.73 -11.25 10.26
N THR A 92 16.89 -11.72 10.71
CA THR A 92 17.00 -12.90 11.60
C THR A 92 16.89 -12.60 13.10
N GLY A 93 16.35 -11.43 13.48
CA GLY A 93 16.23 -11.00 14.89
C GLY A 93 14.97 -11.51 15.61
N ILE A 94 14.99 -11.46 16.95
CA ILE A 94 13.79 -11.58 17.78
C ILE A 94 13.10 -10.21 17.83
N PHE A 95 11.79 -10.18 17.58
CA PHE A 95 11.00 -8.94 17.53
C PHE A 95 10.18 -8.77 18.81
N ALA A 96 9.82 -7.52 19.13
CA ALA A 96 8.80 -7.28 20.15
C ALA A 96 7.48 -7.93 19.69
N SER A 97 6.69 -8.47 20.60
CA SER A 97 5.49 -9.28 20.29
C SER A 97 4.50 -8.59 19.34
N GLU A 98 4.33 -7.29 19.51
CA GLU A 98 3.42 -6.45 18.75
C GLU A 98 3.95 -6.19 17.34
N VAL A 99 5.25 -5.99 17.20
CA VAL A 99 5.92 -5.84 15.89
C VAL A 99 5.94 -7.19 15.18
N GLU A 100 6.14 -8.29 15.90
CA GLU A 100 6.09 -9.65 15.39
C GLU A 100 4.72 -9.98 14.80
N GLN A 101 3.63 -9.47 15.40
CA GLN A 101 2.29 -9.62 14.85
C GLN A 101 2.18 -8.95 13.47
N VAL A 102 2.63 -7.69 13.34
CA VAL A 102 2.65 -6.98 12.04
C VAL A 102 3.51 -7.74 11.03
N ARG A 103 4.69 -8.19 11.45
CA ARG A 103 5.65 -8.93 10.62
C ARG A 103 5.02 -10.21 10.05
N LYS A 104 4.35 -11.00 10.89
CA LYS A 104 3.66 -12.24 10.47
C LYS A 104 2.56 -11.96 9.46
N THR A 105 1.74 -10.93 9.68
CA THR A 105 0.71 -10.55 8.71
C THR A 105 1.33 -10.13 7.38
N PHE A 106 2.41 -9.34 7.39
CA PHE A 106 3.10 -8.95 6.16
C PHE A 106 3.72 -10.14 5.43
N MET A 107 4.30 -11.09 6.15
CA MET A 107 4.84 -12.32 5.57
C MET A 107 3.75 -13.21 4.97
N GLN A 108 2.58 -13.28 5.61
CA GLN A 108 1.43 -14.02 5.06
C GLN A 108 0.93 -13.37 3.77
N ILE A 109 0.81 -12.04 3.74
CA ILE A 109 0.48 -11.30 2.51
C ILE A 109 1.54 -11.54 1.43
N GLU A 110 2.83 -11.44 1.78
CA GLU A 110 3.94 -11.69 0.84
C GLU A 110 3.82 -13.07 0.20
N LYS A 111 3.57 -14.10 1.03
CA LYS A 111 3.39 -15.47 0.59
C LYS A 111 2.21 -15.59 -0.38
N ASN A 112 1.02 -15.11 0.01
CA ASN A 112 -0.17 -15.18 -0.86
C ASN A 112 0.06 -14.44 -2.18
N LEU A 113 0.66 -13.25 -2.14
CA LEU A 113 0.97 -12.49 -3.36
C LEU A 113 1.97 -13.25 -4.25
N PHE A 114 3.00 -13.85 -3.66
CA PHE A 114 4.01 -14.62 -4.36
C PHE A 114 3.43 -15.87 -5.02
N GLU A 115 2.57 -16.59 -4.30
CA GLU A 115 1.84 -17.79 -4.75
C GLU A 115 0.62 -17.45 -5.62
N ARG A 116 0.29 -16.15 -5.77
CA ARG A 116 -0.87 -15.62 -6.48
C ARG A 116 -2.21 -16.16 -5.96
N GLU A 117 -2.26 -16.42 -4.66
CA GLU A 117 -3.46 -16.77 -3.93
C GLU A 117 -4.32 -15.52 -3.67
N GLU A 118 -5.62 -15.73 -3.50
CA GLU A 118 -6.56 -14.67 -3.14
C GLU A 118 -6.26 -14.14 -1.72
N ILE A 119 -6.36 -12.82 -1.56
CA ILE A 119 -6.31 -12.18 -0.24
C ILE A 119 -7.73 -12.16 0.32
N THR A 120 -8.01 -13.05 1.27
CA THR A 120 -9.34 -13.18 1.87
C THR A 120 -9.75 -11.92 2.64
N ASP A 121 -11.04 -11.80 2.95
CA ASP A 121 -11.55 -10.69 3.74
C ASP A 121 -10.99 -10.70 5.17
N GLU A 122 -10.81 -11.87 5.77
CA GLU A 122 -10.18 -12.01 7.08
C GLU A 122 -8.73 -11.52 7.06
N LEU A 123 -7.95 -11.94 6.05
CA LEU A 123 -6.56 -11.50 5.90
C LEU A 123 -6.47 -9.99 5.60
N THR A 124 -7.44 -9.45 4.87
CA THR A 124 -7.58 -8.01 4.63
C THR A 124 -7.82 -7.25 5.94
N GLU A 125 -8.72 -7.73 6.80
CA GLU A 125 -8.96 -7.14 8.12
C GLU A 125 -7.71 -7.21 9.02
N GLU A 126 -7.00 -8.34 9.00
CA GLU A 126 -5.73 -8.49 9.72
C GLU A 126 -4.67 -7.52 9.21
N LEU A 127 -4.55 -7.36 7.89
CA LEU A 127 -3.63 -6.39 7.29
C LEU A 127 -3.96 -4.95 7.70
N VAL A 128 -5.23 -4.57 7.71
CA VAL A 128 -5.67 -3.23 8.17
C VAL A 128 -5.27 -3.02 9.64
N LYS A 129 -5.45 -4.02 10.51
CA LYS A 129 -5.02 -3.97 11.91
C LYS A 129 -3.50 -3.84 12.02
N ALA A 130 -2.75 -4.65 11.27
CA ALA A 130 -1.29 -4.63 11.22
C ALA A 130 -0.75 -3.27 10.75
N ARG A 131 -1.31 -2.71 9.68
CA ARG A 131 -0.98 -1.38 9.16
C ARG A 131 -1.32 -0.25 10.13
N THR A 132 -2.45 -0.38 10.84
CA THR A 132 -2.82 0.58 11.89
C THR A 132 -1.80 0.59 13.02
N LEU A 133 -1.37 -0.60 13.45
CA LEU A 133 -0.37 -0.79 14.49
C LEU A 133 1.00 -0.27 14.06
N GLU A 134 1.46 -0.62 12.85
CA GLU A 134 2.68 -0.08 12.26
C GLU A 134 2.64 1.46 12.15
N SER A 135 1.57 2.05 11.61
CA SER A 135 1.43 3.51 11.56
C SER A 135 1.52 4.14 12.95
N SER A 136 0.97 3.48 13.98
CA SER A 136 1.11 3.95 15.36
C SER A 136 2.58 3.95 15.82
N PHE A 137 3.36 2.94 15.43
CA PHE A 137 4.80 2.86 15.69
C PHE A 137 5.57 3.96 14.96
N LEU A 138 5.28 4.18 13.68
CA LEU A 138 5.91 5.22 12.87
C LEU A 138 5.60 6.61 13.45
N ARG A 139 4.34 6.87 13.83
CA ARG A 139 3.91 8.14 14.46
C ARG A 139 4.60 8.38 15.77
N ALA A 140 4.59 7.40 16.66
CA ALA A 140 5.23 7.55 17.95
C ALA A 140 6.73 7.85 17.81
N GLY A 141 7.36 7.32 16.76
CA GLY A 141 8.72 7.68 16.44
C GLY A 141 8.93 9.02 15.75
N LEU A 142 7.98 9.53 14.96
CA LEU A 142 8.03 10.89 14.45
C LEU A 142 7.96 11.94 15.57
N THR A 143 7.37 11.58 16.71
CA THR A 143 7.10 12.49 17.83
C THR A 143 8.05 12.33 19.01
N ALA A 144 8.98 11.39 18.98
CA ALA A 144 9.89 11.15 20.08
C ALA A 144 11.15 12.06 20.01
N PRO A 145 11.65 12.56 21.16
CA PRO A 145 12.79 13.47 21.20
C PRO A 145 14.07 12.77 20.71
N ILE A 146 14.78 13.41 19.78
CA ILE A 146 16.05 12.90 19.26
C ILE A 146 17.16 13.29 20.24
N LYS A 147 17.61 12.33 21.06
CA LYS A 147 18.65 12.58 22.08
C LYS A 147 20.08 12.65 21.53
N ASP A 148 20.34 12.16 20.31
CA ASP A 148 21.68 12.13 19.70
C ASP A 148 21.67 12.53 18.21
N GLU A 149 22.52 13.48 17.81
CA GLU A 149 22.62 14.02 16.45
C GLU A 149 23.21 13.04 15.41
N GLN A 150 23.79 11.92 15.84
CA GLN A 150 24.68 11.09 15.01
C GLN A 150 24.00 10.05 14.11
N TYR A 151 22.66 9.96 14.08
CA TYR A 151 21.99 8.92 13.29
C TYR A 151 21.08 9.52 12.20
N LEU A 152 21.54 9.41 10.96
CA LEU A 152 20.85 9.91 9.75
C LEU A 152 19.82 8.91 9.16
N SER A 153 19.61 7.76 9.80
CA SER A 153 18.66 6.72 9.38
C SER A 153 17.25 6.97 9.92
N CYS A 154 16.35 6.00 9.70
CA CYS A 154 14.97 5.91 10.17
C CYS A 154 14.67 6.61 11.49
N ARG A 155 15.59 6.64 12.48
CA ARG A 155 15.45 7.36 13.76
C ARG A 155 15.10 8.85 13.68
N ARG A 156 15.48 9.58 12.61
CA ARG A 156 15.03 10.98 12.42
C ARG A 156 13.54 11.08 12.10
N CYS A 157 12.95 10.02 11.55
CA CYS A 157 11.53 9.92 11.24
C CYS A 157 10.80 8.93 12.17
N HIS A 158 11.53 8.10 12.91
CA HIS A 158 11.03 6.96 13.68
C HIS A 158 11.88 6.77 14.94
N ALA A 159 12.04 7.82 15.75
CA ALA A 159 12.62 7.69 17.07
C ALA A 159 11.84 6.65 17.91
N ARG A 160 12.37 6.24 19.05
CA ARG A 160 11.67 5.25 19.87
C ARG A 160 10.47 5.92 20.55
N PRO A 161 9.23 5.38 20.49
CA PRO A 161 8.13 5.82 21.34
C PRO A 161 8.58 5.95 22.80
N GLU A 162 8.37 7.11 23.43
CA GLU A 162 8.47 7.23 24.89
C GLU A 162 7.08 7.02 25.50
N ILE A 163 6.98 6.15 26.50
CA ILE A 163 5.77 6.03 27.32
C ILE A 163 5.92 6.97 28.51
N ILE A 164 5.02 7.95 28.60
CA ILE A 164 4.91 8.85 29.75
C ILE A 164 3.54 8.57 30.39
N ASP A 165 3.53 8.19 31.67
CA ASP A 165 2.33 7.86 32.45
C ASP A 165 1.42 6.79 31.83
N GLY A 166 2.03 5.77 31.21
CA GLY A 166 1.30 4.64 30.63
C GLY A 166 0.60 4.94 29.30
N LYS A 167 0.85 6.12 28.70
CA LYS A 167 0.42 6.50 27.36
C LYS A 167 1.64 6.73 26.48
N ILE A 168 1.53 6.38 25.19
CA ILE A 168 2.51 6.81 24.21
C ILE A 168 2.46 8.34 24.16
N SER A 169 3.56 8.99 24.54
CA SER A 169 3.64 10.45 24.52
C SER A 169 4.01 10.90 23.11
N TYR A 170 3.10 11.62 22.48
CA TYR A 170 3.34 12.33 21.23
C TYR A 170 3.90 13.72 21.58
N ASN A 171 5.07 13.80 22.21
CA ASN A 171 5.61 15.08 22.64
C ASN A 171 6.23 15.83 21.44
N THR A 172 5.40 16.23 20.48
CA THR A 172 5.76 17.32 19.59
C THR A 172 5.24 18.59 20.23
N ASP A 173 6.10 19.27 20.99
CA ASP A 173 6.00 20.72 21.00
C ASP A 173 6.09 21.16 19.54
N ALA A 174 4.97 21.60 18.99
CA ALA A 174 4.84 22.02 17.60
C ALA A 174 5.86 23.13 17.23
N GLU A 175 6.52 23.75 18.22
CA GLU A 175 7.61 24.70 18.02
C GLU A 175 8.91 24.09 17.50
N GLU A 176 9.30 22.88 17.91
CA GLU A 176 10.52 22.24 17.41
C GLU A 176 10.34 21.79 15.94
N TRP A 177 9.14 21.35 15.59
CA TRP A 177 8.72 21.13 14.20
C TRP A 177 8.51 22.43 13.41
N LYS A 178 8.29 23.60 14.04
CA LYS A 178 8.27 24.89 13.32
C LYS A 178 9.69 25.34 12.95
N THR A 179 10.69 25.08 13.79
CA THR A 179 12.11 25.35 13.48
C THR A 179 12.67 24.35 12.48
N ILE A 180 12.35 23.05 12.63
CA ILE A 180 12.63 22.05 11.59
C ILE A 180 11.85 22.40 10.33
N GLY A 181 10.57 22.76 10.40
CA GLY A 181 9.71 23.13 9.28
C GLY A 181 10.22 24.33 8.46
N LYS A 182 10.88 25.30 9.09
CA LYS A 182 11.57 26.40 8.38
C LYS A 182 12.82 25.92 7.65
N LYS A 183 13.58 24.96 8.20
CA LYS A 183 14.74 24.31 7.53
C LYS A 183 14.34 23.19 6.55
N ALA A 184 13.20 22.54 6.78
CA ALA A 184 12.61 21.43 6.02
C ALA A 184 11.97 21.88 4.71
N LYS A 185 11.71 23.17 4.58
CA LYS A 185 11.39 23.80 3.30
C LYS A 185 12.58 23.86 2.35
N SER A 186 13.82 23.73 2.84
CA SER A 186 14.98 23.69 1.95
C SER A 186 14.91 22.44 1.06
N ARG A 187 15.27 22.60 -0.21
CA ARG A 187 15.35 21.50 -1.18
C ARG A 187 16.25 20.37 -0.66
N ALA A 188 17.28 20.70 0.11
CA ALA A 188 18.19 19.76 0.74
C ALA A 188 17.48 18.86 1.75
N VAL A 189 16.68 19.42 2.67
CA VAL A 189 16.00 18.61 3.69
C VAL A 189 14.87 17.77 3.09
N LYS A 190 14.10 18.30 2.11
CA LYS A 190 13.12 17.47 1.39
C LYS A 190 13.77 16.28 0.68
N LYS A 191 14.93 16.51 0.06
CA LYS A 191 15.72 15.45 -0.58
C LYS A 191 16.23 14.45 0.45
N GLU A 192 16.73 14.91 1.59
CA GLU A 192 17.15 14.03 2.69
C GLU A 192 15.97 13.21 3.24
N MET A 193 14.80 13.80 3.48
CA MET A 193 13.61 13.06 3.93
C MET A 193 13.16 11.98 2.93
N ALA A 194 13.16 12.30 1.64
CA ALA A 194 12.85 11.32 0.59
C ALA A 194 13.87 10.18 0.58
N ILE A 195 15.16 10.49 0.71
CA ILE A 195 16.24 9.50 0.82
C ILE A 195 16.10 8.71 2.13
N SER A 196 15.68 9.31 3.25
CA SER A 196 15.54 8.63 4.54
C SER A 196 14.46 7.55 4.51
N HIS A 197 13.32 7.76 3.85
CA HIS A 197 12.31 6.69 3.70
C HIS A 197 12.83 5.54 2.84
N LEU A 198 13.59 5.88 1.78
CA LEU A 198 14.22 4.90 0.93
C LEU A 198 15.43 4.24 1.61
N SER A 199 16.00 4.88 2.65
CA SER A 199 17.21 4.41 3.34
C SER A 199 17.02 3.13 4.15
N VAL A 200 15.76 2.76 4.41
CA VAL A 200 15.37 1.43 4.89
C VAL A 200 15.94 0.34 3.98
N ILE A 201 15.97 0.60 2.67
CA ILE A 201 16.38 -0.35 1.63
C ILE A 201 17.71 0.08 1.00
N LEU A 202 17.81 1.35 0.64
CA LEU A 202 18.94 1.97 -0.04
C LEU A 202 19.87 2.61 1.00
N ARG A 203 20.83 1.84 1.49
CA ARG A 203 21.66 2.14 2.67
C ARG A 203 22.46 3.43 2.53
N ASP A 204 22.78 3.82 1.30
CA ASP A 204 23.53 5.04 1.03
C ASP A 204 23.14 5.76 -0.28
N ARG A 205 23.78 6.92 -0.50
CA ARG A 205 23.55 7.75 -1.68
C ARG A 205 24.00 7.10 -2.99
N LYS A 206 24.96 6.17 -2.96
CA LYS A 206 25.44 5.46 -4.15
C LYS A 206 24.38 4.47 -4.60
N GLU A 207 23.76 3.74 -3.68
CA GLU A 207 22.64 2.84 -3.98
C GLU A 207 21.46 3.61 -4.57
N PHE A 208 21.09 4.75 -3.96
CA PHE A 208 20.06 5.64 -4.53
C PHE A 208 20.40 6.11 -5.95
N ALA A 209 21.63 6.59 -6.17
CA ALA A 209 22.07 7.04 -7.48
C ALA A 209 22.05 5.90 -8.51
N PHE A 210 22.41 4.70 -8.10
CA PHE A 210 22.39 3.51 -8.94
C PHE A 210 20.96 3.12 -9.35
N ILE A 211 20.01 3.05 -8.40
CA ILE A 211 18.60 2.81 -8.73
C ILE A 211 18.04 3.91 -9.65
N LYS A 212 18.42 5.17 -9.41
CA LYS A 212 18.03 6.29 -10.28
C LYS A 212 18.56 6.13 -11.70
N GLU A 213 19.77 5.62 -11.88
CA GLU A 213 20.31 5.30 -13.20
C GLU A 213 19.56 4.15 -13.86
N MET A 214 19.23 3.09 -13.09
CA MET A 214 18.42 1.97 -13.57
C MET A 214 17.02 2.41 -14.01
N GLY A 215 16.48 3.50 -13.44
CA GLY A 215 15.20 4.10 -13.84
C GLY A 215 15.05 4.29 -15.34
N LYS A 216 16.11 4.75 -16.02
CA LYS A 216 16.09 4.91 -17.49
C LYS A 216 16.01 3.57 -18.22
N LYS A 217 16.84 2.60 -17.80
CA LYS A 217 16.86 1.26 -18.39
C LYS A 217 15.50 0.55 -18.21
N VAL A 218 14.86 0.76 -17.06
CA VAL A 218 13.50 0.26 -16.78
C VAL A 218 12.47 0.93 -17.67
N ALA A 219 12.53 2.27 -17.81
CA ALA A 219 11.63 3.00 -18.70
C ALA A 219 11.73 2.51 -20.16
N ASP A 220 12.94 2.18 -20.63
CA ASP A 220 13.14 1.65 -21.99
C ASP A 220 12.52 0.26 -22.22
N ILE A 221 12.22 -0.50 -21.15
CA ILE A 221 11.57 -1.81 -21.22
C ILE A 221 10.04 -1.69 -21.22
N LEU A 222 9.51 -0.68 -20.52
CA LEU A 222 8.07 -0.51 -20.31
C LEU A 222 7.38 0.21 -21.48
N THR A 223 6.12 -0.12 -21.73
CA THR A 223 5.23 0.68 -22.59
C THR A 223 4.85 1.99 -21.89
N ASP A 224 4.37 2.98 -22.63
CA ASP A 224 4.00 4.28 -22.04
C ASP A 224 2.87 4.16 -21.00
N ASN A 225 1.90 3.27 -21.23
CA ASN A 225 0.85 2.97 -20.24
C ASN A 225 1.43 2.35 -18.97
N GLN A 226 2.37 1.42 -19.10
CA GLN A 226 3.06 0.82 -17.94
C GLN A 226 3.91 1.86 -17.19
N LYS A 227 4.56 2.79 -17.90
CA LYS A 227 5.31 3.89 -17.27
C LYS A 227 4.41 4.80 -16.45
N GLU A 228 3.21 5.13 -16.94
CA GLU A 228 2.25 5.93 -16.19
C GLU A 228 1.86 5.19 -14.91
N VAL A 229 1.40 3.94 -15.04
CA VAL A 229 0.95 3.11 -13.92
C VAL A 229 2.02 2.93 -12.84
N VAL A 230 3.25 2.56 -13.23
CA VAL A 230 4.34 2.31 -12.27
C VAL A 230 4.95 3.62 -11.76
N GLY A 231 5.08 4.62 -12.63
CA GLY A 231 5.67 5.90 -12.28
C GLY A 231 4.86 6.66 -11.23
N SER A 232 3.54 6.50 -11.23
CA SER A 232 2.64 7.05 -10.21
C SER A 232 2.31 6.08 -9.07
N PHE A 233 2.85 4.86 -9.10
CA PHE A 233 2.53 3.83 -8.11
C PHE A 233 3.00 4.22 -6.71
N SER A 234 2.10 4.15 -5.73
CA SER A 234 2.41 4.28 -4.31
C SER A 234 2.25 2.94 -3.60
N CYS A 235 3.08 2.69 -2.57
CA CYS A 235 2.96 1.49 -1.75
C CYS A 235 1.52 1.31 -1.26
N CYS A 236 0.93 0.15 -1.54
CA CYS A 236 -0.48 -0.10 -1.25
C CYS A 236 -0.65 -0.40 0.24
N LEU A 237 -1.67 0.20 0.85
CA LEU A 237 -2.05 -0.10 2.23
C LEU A 237 -2.70 -1.49 2.34
N VAL A 238 -3.45 -1.88 1.31
CA VAL A 238 -4.07 -3.19 1.12
C VAL A 238 -3.89 -3.57 -0.36
N PRO A 239 -3.28 -4.72 -0.69
CA PRO A 239 -3.20 -5.20 -2.07
C PRO A 239 -4.59 -5.54 -2.63
N PRO A 240 -4.79 -5.61 -3.96
CA PRO A 240 -6.05 -6.06 -4.53
C PRO A 240 -6.38 -7.49 -4.05
N ARG A 241 -7.68 -7.80 -3.90
CA ARG A 241 -8.16 -9.13 -3.47
C ARG A 241 -7.60 -10.25 -4.35
N SER A 242 -7.59 -10.03 -5.66
CA SER A 242 -7.07 -10.99 -6.63
C SER A 242 -5.96 -10.37 -7.48
N LEU A 243 -4.86 -11.11 -7.61
CA LEU A 243 -3.78 -10.84 -8.57
C LEU A 243 -4.06 -11.43 -9.96
N SER A 244 -5.11 -12.24 -10.12
CA SER A 244 -5.53 -12.72 -11.44
C SER A 244 -6.32 -11.67 -12.23
N ASP A 245 -6.77 -10.59 -11.57
CA ASP A 245 -7.35 -9.40 -12.20
C ASP A 245 -6.38 -8.19 -12.11
N PRO A 246 -5.42 -8.09 -13.05
CA PRO A 246 -4.34 -7.11 -13.02
C PRO A 246 -4.78 -5.67 -13.33
N VAL A 247 -6.07 -5.44 -13.65
CA VAL A 247 -6.62 -4.12 -14.02
C VAL A 247 -6.48 -3.09 -12.87
N ARG A 248 -6.10 -3.52 -11.66
CA ARG A 248 -6.02 -2.69 -10.45
C ARG A 248 -4.60 -2.45 -9.91
N VAL A 249 -3.56 -2.57 -10.72
CA VAL A 249 -2.20 -2.19 -10.26
C VAL A 249 -2.03 -0.68 -10.28
N GLY A 250 -1.68 -0.15 -9.11
CA GLY A 250 -1.85 1.28 -8.83
C GLY A 250 -3.33 1.51 -8.61
N GLN A 251 -3.74 1.49 -7.33
CA GLN A 251 -5.12 1.75 -6.91
C GLN A 251 -5.73 2.78 -7.85
N ALA A 252 -6.77 2.40 -8.61
CA ALA A 252 -7.51 3.35 -9.41
C ALA A 252 -7.78 4.59 -8.54
N ASP A 253 -7.70 5.77 -9.13
CA ASP A 253 -7.89 7.06 -8.44
C ASP A 253 -9.13 7.08 -7.54
N VAL A 254 -10.07 6.20 -7.87
CA VAL A 254 -11.24 5.79 -7.10
C VAL A 254 -11.15 4.32 -6.74
N THR A 255 -11.19 4.02 -5.45
CA THR A 255 -11.37 2.65 -4.94
C THR A 255 -12.85 2.31 -4.83
N GLU A 256 -13.20 1.04 -5.09
CA GLU A 256 -14.57 0.52 -4.99
C GLU A 256 -15.21 0.83 -3.63
N TRP A 257 -14.43 0.76 -2.53
CA TRP A 257 -14.92 1.10 -1.20
C TRP A 257 -15.30 2.58 -1.02
N GLN A 258 -14.68 3.51 -1.76
CA GLN A 258 -15.06 4.94 -1.72
C GLN A 258 -16.41 5.16 -2.38
N ILE A 259 -16.65 4.52 -3.53
CA ILE A 259 -17.96 4.54 -4.20
C ILE A 259 -19.02 3.91 -3.29
N GLU A 260 -18.77 2.72 -2.76
CA GLU A 260 -19.68 2.07 -1.81
C GLU A 260 -19.96 2.95 -0.58
N THR A 261 -18.94 3.68 -0.10
CA THR A 261 -19.10 4.59 1.04
C THR A 261 -20.04 5.73 0.67
N LEU A 262 -19.89 6.33 -0.53
CA LEU A 262 -20.80 7.37 -1.01
C LEU A 262 -22.23 6.85 -1.18
N GLU A 263 -22.41 5.64 -1.71
CA GLU A 263 -23.72 5.00 -1.82
C GLU A 263 -24.36 4.77 -0.44
N LYS A 264 -23.58 4.28 0.55
CA LYS A 264 -24.04 4.11 1.94
C LYS A 264 -24.39 5.46 2.59
N VAL A 265 -23.59 6.48 2.36
CA VAL A 265 -23.81 7.86 2.83
C VAL A 265 -25.10 8.44 2.26
N ARG A 266 -25.32 8.30 0.95
CA ARG A 266 -26.52 8.76 0.25
C ARG A 266 -27.78 8.06 0.78
N ASN A 267 -27.74 6.74 0.90
CA ASN A 267 -28.87 5.93 1.34
C ASN A 267 -29.16 5.99 2.85
N CYS A 268 -28.32 6.69 3.64
CA CYS A 268 -28.52 6.83 5.08
C CYS A 268 -29.74 7.73 5.38
N PRO A 269 -30.74 7.27 6.16
CA PRO A 269 -31.86 8.12 6.53
C PRO A 269 -31.43 9.34 7.36
N GLY A 270 -32.05 10.49 7.11
CA GLY A 270 -31.63 11.77 7.71
C GLY A 270 -31.55 11.78 9.24
N VAL A 271 -32.43 11.05 9.93
CA VAL A 271 -32.42 10.94 11.40
C VAL A 271 -31.13 10.29 11.95
N PHE A 272 -30.49 9.41 11.18
CA PHE A 272 -29.25 8.74 11.59
C PHE A 272 -28.00 9.40 11.03
N TRP A 273 -28.15 10.33 10.09
CA TRP A 273 -27.04 10.94 9.36
C TRP A 273 -25.97 11.55 10.28
N PRO A 274 -26.29 12.35 11.31
CA PRO A 274 -25.25 12.95 12.17
C PRO A 274 -24.34 11.92 12.85
N ILE A 275 -24.88 10.75 13.21
CA ILE A 275 -24.12 9.66 13.85
C ILE A 275 -23.31 8.90 12.78
N ALA A 276 -23.92 8.61 11.64
CA ALA A 276 -23.28 7.90 10.54
C ALA A 276 -22.13 8.71 9.92
N GLU A 277 -22.36 10.01 9.69
CA GLU A 277 -21.38 10.96 9.19
C GLU A 277 -20.14 10.99 10.10
N LYS A 278 -20.34 11.18 11.41
CA LYS A 278 -19.24 11.20 12.38
C LYS A 278 -18.40 9.93 12.26
N ARG A 279 -19.02 8.76 12.19
CA ARG A 279 -18.31 7.47 12.09
C ARG A 279 -17.59 7.30 10.74
N ALA A 280 -18.23 7.69 9.64
CA ALA A 280 -17.63 7.62 8.32
C ALA A 280 -16.39 8.54 8.24
N LEU A 281 -16.50 9.76 8.77
CA LEU A 281 -15.37 10.68 8.89
C LEU A 281 -14.27 10.13 9.82
N ASP A 282 -14.62 9.55 10.97
CA ASP A 282 -13.63 8.93 11.88
C ASP A 282 -12.88 7.77 11.19
N ARG A 283 -13.55 7.00 10.33
CA ARG A 283 -12.93 5.91 9.55
C ARG A 283 -11.97 6.45 8.50
N ILE A 284 -12.37 7.49 7.76
CA ILE A 284 -11.52 8.15 6.76
C ILE A 284 -10.31 8.82 7.44
N GLU A 285 -10.51 9.43 8.60
CA GLU A 285 -9.45 10.03 9.39
C GLU A 285 -8.42 8.99 9.84
N LYS A 286 -8.89 7.85 10.38
CA LYS A 286 -8.02 6.71 10.74
C LYS A 286 -7.26 6.21 9.52
N ALA A 287 -7.94 5.96 8.41
CA ALA A 287 -7.29 5.49 7.18
C ALA A 287 -6.26 6.50 6.66
N THR A 288 -6.55 7.80 6.75
CA THR A 288 -5.62 8.88 6.40
C THR A 288 -4.34 8.79 7.23
N LEU A 289 -4.46 8.58 8.53
CA LEU A 289 -3.30 8.45 9.44
C LEU A 289 -2.50 7.17 9.21
N VAL A 290 -3.10 6.13 8.64
CA VAL A 290 -2.38 4.91 8.24
C VAL A 290 -1.59 5.13 6.95
N VAL A 291 -2.14 5.89 5.99
CA VAL A 291 -1.45 6.25 4.73
C VAL A 291 -0.37 7.30 4.96
N ASP A 292 -0.68 8.35 5.71
CA ASP A 292 0.20 9.47 6.03
C ASP A 292 0.33 9.62 7.56
N PRO A 293 1.22 8.86 8.20
CA PRO A 293 1.47 8.99 9.63
C PRO A 293 2.02 10.38 10.01
N GLY A 294 2.58 11.14 9.08
CA GLY A 294 3.10 12.49 9.31
C GLY A 294 2.04 13.60 9.23
N MET A 295 0.77 13.26 9.00
CA MET A 295 -0.31 14.23 8.88
C MET A 295 -0.49 15.04 10.17
N THR A 296 -0.53 16.37 10.04
CA THR A 296 -0.75 17.26 11.20
C THR A 296 -2.23 17.34 11.56
N GLU A 297 -2.54 17.59 12.84
CA GLU A 297 -3.93 17.76 13.31
C GLU A 297 -4.71 18.81 12.51
N LYS A 298 -4.05 19.93 12.16
CA LYS A 298 -4.64 20.97 11.31
C LYS A 298 -5.04 20.43 9.93
N LYS A 299 -4.14 19.75 9.24
CA LYS A 299 -4.43 19.18 7.90
C LYS A 299 -5.48 18.08 7.99
N LEU A 300 -5.46 17.30 9.07
CA LEU A 300 -6.44 16.25 9.33
C LEU A 300 -7.85 16.85 9.49
N LYS A 301 -7.98 17.95 10.25
CA LYS A 301 -9.22 18.70 10.39
C LYS A 301 -9.69 19.30 9.06
N GLU A 302 -8.80 19.92 8.29
CA GLU A 302 -9.12 20.45 6.95
C GLU A 302 -9.59 19.34 5.99
N GLY A 303 -8.93 18.18 6.03
CA GLY A 303 -9.33 16.99 5.27
C GLY A 303 -10.70 16.46 5.70
N ARG A 304 -10.95 16.39 7.00
CA ARG A 304 -12.25 15.98 7.57
C ARG A 304 -13.38 16.90 7.12
N GLU A 305 -13.19 18.21 7.21
CA GLU A 305 -14.18 19.20 6.76
C GLU A 305 -14.45 19.10 5.25
N ARG A 306 -13.40 18.90 4.44
CA ARG A 306 -13.53 18.68 3.00
C ARG A 306 -14.37 17.44 2.69
N VAL A 307 -14.06 16.32 3.33
CA VAL A 307 -14.80 15.05 3.13
C VAL A 307 -16.26 15.15 3.59
N GLY A 308 -16.52 15.85 4.70
CA GLY A 308 -17.89 16.12 5.14
C GLY A 308 -18.72 16.83 4.06
N LYS A 309 -18.14 17.86 3.41
CA LYS A 309 -18.79 18.55 2.29
C LYS A 309 -19.05 17.64 1.09
N ILE A 310 -18.16 16.69 0.81
CA ILE A 310 -18.36 15.70 -0.27
C ILE A 310 -19.53 14.79 0.07
N PHE A 311 -19.64 14.34 1.33
CA PHE A 311 -20.77 13.55 1.79
C PHE A 311 -22.10 14.31 1.70
N ASP A 312 -22.13 15.56 2.13
CA ASP A 312 -23.31 16.41 1.99
C ASP A 312 -23.70 16.61 0.52
N LYS A 313 -22.71 16.85 -0.35
CA LYS A 313 -22.93 16.96 -1.80
C LYS A 313 -23.54 15.66 -2.35
N ALA A 314 -22.93 14.51 -2.09
CA ALA A 314 -23.41 13.21 -2.56
C ALA A 314 -24.87 12.90 -2.13
N ARG A 315 -25.25 13.32 -0.91
CA ARG A 315 -26.63 13.20 -0.41
C ARG A 315 -27.62 14.15 -1.08
N SER A 316 -27.16 15.31 -1.54
CA SER A 316 -27.99 16.34 -2.14
C SER A 316 -28.30 16.14 -3.62
N LEU A 317 -27.47 15.35 -4.34
CA LEU A 317 -27.64 15.09 -5.77
C LEU A 317 -28.92 14.31 -6.09
N SER A 318 -29.42 14.40 -7.33
CA SER A 318 -30.42 13.43 -7.82
C SER A 318 -29.77 12.05 -8.04
N ASP A 319 -30.56 11.00 -8.24
CA ASP A 319 -29.98 9.67 -8.52
C ASP A 319 -29.17 9.68 -9.83
N VAL A 320 -29.66 10.39 -10.84
CA VAL A 320 -28.97 10.54 -12.13
C VAL A 320 -27.67 11.33 -11.97
N ASP A 321 -27.71 12.46 -11.27
CA ASP A 321 -26.50 13.28 -11.07
C ASP A 321 -25.48 12.56 -10.20
N PHE A 322 -25.92 11.81 -9.19
CA PHE A 322 -25.04 11.00 -8.38
C PHE A 322 -24.33 9.94 -9.22
N GLU A 323 -25.04 9.20 -10.06
CA GLU A 323 -24.41 8.19 -10.93
C GLU A 323 -23.42 8.81 -11.91
N MET A 324 -23.65 10.04 -12.38
CA MET A 324 -22.69 10.77 -13.23
C MET A 324 -21.47 11.30 -12.46
N GLU A 325 -21.63 11.71 -11.20
CA GLU A 325 -20.57 12.38 -10.42
C GLU A 325 -19.84 11.46 -9.42
N LYS A 326 -20.35 10.26 -9.12
CA LYS A 326 -19.86 9.45 -7.98
C LYS A 326 -18.38 9.08 -8.06
N GLU A 327 -17.85 8.85 -9.26
CA GLU A 327 -16.42 8.56 -9.45
C GLU A 327 -15.57 9.79 -9.12
N GLU A 328 -15.94 10.97 -9.62
CA GLU A 328 -15.23 12.21 -9.31
C GLU A 328 -15.30 12.55 -7.81
N LEU A 329 -16.48 12.39 -7.19
CA LEU A 329 -16.64 12.61 -5.76
C LEU A 329 -15.81 11.63 -4.93
N ALA A 330 -15.76 10.36 -5.34
CA ALA A 330 -14.96 9.34 -4.67
C ALA A 330 -13.46 9.62 -4.80
N ALA A 331 -13.00 10.13 -5.95
CA ALA A 331 -11.62 10.55 -6.16
C ALA A 331 -11.25 11.74 -5.24
N GLN A 332 -12.21 12.61 -4.90
CA GLN A 332 -11.98 13.72 -3.97
C GLN A 332 -11.90 13.28 -2.49
N ILE A 333 -12.37 12.08 -2.15
CA ILE A 333 -12.21 11.46 -0.82
C ILE A 333 -10.76 10.97 -0.62
N LYS A 334 -9.90 11.00 -1.65
CA LYS A 334 -8.51 10.53 -1.61
C LYS A 334 -7.83 10.79 -0.26
N LEU A 335 -7.48 9.67 0.36
CA LEU A 335 -6.59 9.59 1.51
C LEU A 335 -5.20 9.92 0.95
N SER A 336 -4.88 11.22 0.87
CA SER A 336 -3.79 11.76 0.05
C SER A 336 -2.50 10.92 0.11
N THR A 337 -2.20 10.17 -0.95
CA THR A 337 -0.82 9.85 -1.28
C THR A 337 -0.23 11.07 -2.00
N PRO A 338 0.97 11.53 -1.61
CA PRO A 338 1.60 12.65 -2.30
C PRO A 338 1.84 12.27 -3.76
N GLU A 339 1.47 13.16 -4.69
CA GLU A 339 1.81 12.99 -6.10
C GLU A 339 3.32 12.85 -6.25
N ILE A 340 3.74 11.82 -6.98
CA ILE A 340 5.14 11.59 -7.29
C ILE A 340 5.54 12.61 -8.37
N PRO A 341 6.51 13.50 -8.10
CA PRO A 341 6.98 14.46 -9.08
C PRO A 341 7.43 13.75 -10.37
N GLU A 342 7.11 14.32 -11.52
CA GLU A 342 7.39 13.73 -12.84
C GLU A 342 8.85 13.25 -12.98
N HIS A 343 9.82 14.08 -12.56
CA HIS A 343 11.25 13.75 -12.60
C HIS A 343 11.70 12.61 -11.67
N LEU A 344 10.81 12.07 -10.84
CA LEU A 344 11.04 10.91 -9.96
C LEU A 344 10.28 9.67 -10.41
N ARG A 345 9.44 9.73 -11.45
CA ARG A 345 8.65 8.59 -11.93
C ARG A 345 9.54 7.42 -12.37
N ASP A 346 10.58 7.66 -13.15
CA ASP A 346 11.52 6.61 -13.56
C ASP A 346 12.25 5.97 -12.37
N PHE A 347 12.62 6.79 -11.38
CA PHE A 347 13.22 6.29 -10.15
C PHE A 347 12.23 5.40 -9.39
N ASN A 348 10.97 5.82 -9.29
CA ASN A 348 9.91 5.06 -8.64
C ASN A 348 9.69 3.71 -9.32
N SER A 349 9.69 3.69 -10.66
CA SER A 349 9.60 2.48 -11.45
C SER A 349 10.76 1.52 -11.18
N ALA A 350 12.00 2.00 -11.22
CA ALA A 350 13.13 1.14 -10.88
C ALA A 350 13.13 0.69 -9.42
N PHE A 351 12.72 1.55 -8.49
CA PHE A 351 12.66 1.19 -7.08
C PHE A 351 11.72 0.00 -6.82
N PHE A 352 10.49 0.05 -7.35
CA PHE A 352 9.52 -1.03 -7.14
C PHE A 352 9.78 -2.25 -8.02
N LEU A 353 10.23 -2.09 -9.27
CA LEU A 353 10.45 -3.23 -10.17
C LEU A 353 11.79 -3.93 -9.95
N LEU A 354 12.77 -3.28 -9.33
CA LEU A 354 14.10 -3.83 -9.08
C LEU A 354 14.44 -3.93 -7.58
N LEU A 355 13.42 -3.94 -6.71
CA LEU A 355 13.60 -4.08 -5.27
C LEU A 355 14.37 -5.38 -4.97
N PRO A 356 15.36 -5.40 -4.04
CA PRO A 356 16.09 -6.63 -3.72
C PRO A 356 15.13 -7.77 -3.34
N GLY A 357 15.28 -8.94 -3.96
CA GLY A 357 14.33 -10.05 -3.88
C GLY A 357 13.38 -10.16 -5.08
N SER A 358 13.34 -9.17 -5.98
CA SER A 358 12.48 -9.21 -7.18
C SER A 358 12.88 -10.30 -8.18
N VAL A 359 14.13 -10.78 -8.16
CA VAL A 359 14.59 -11.84 -9.07
C VAL A 359 13.71 -13.08 -8.97
N GLU A 360 13.43 -13.52 -7.74
CA GLU A 360 12.59 -14.70 -7.47
C GLU A 360 11.15 -14.50 -7.96
N VAL A 361 10.61 -13.28 -7.81
CA VAL A 361 9.28 -12.90 -8.30
C VAL A 361 9.22 -13.00 -9.82
N TYR A 362 10.25 -12.51 -10.51
CA TYR A 362 10.32 -12.61 -11.98
C TYR A 362 10.46 -14.05 -12.45
N ASP A 363 11.25 -14.88 -11.76
CA ASP A 363 11.37 -16.30 -12.13
C ASP A 363 10.00 -16.99 -12.05
N LYS A 364 9.21 -16.73 -11.00
CA LYS A 364 7.82 -17.23 -10.90
C LYS A 364 6.88 -16.67 -11.96
N LEU A 365 6.97 -15.37 -12.27
CA LEU A 365 6.18 -14.77 -13.33
C LEU A 365 6.49 -15.41 -14.70
N ILE A 366 7.77 -15.64 -15.00
CA ILE A 366 8.19 -16.26 -16.26
C ILE A 366 7.69 -17.71 -16.35
N GLU A 367 7.87 -18.51 -15.29
CA GLU A 367 7.33 -19.88 -15.19
C GLU A 367 5.82 -19.90 -15.49
N HIS A 368 5.07 -18.95 -14.90
CA HIS A 368 3.64 -18.84 -15.12
C HIS A 368 3.28 -18.48 -16.57
N ILE A 369 3.94 -17.47 -17.16
CA ILE A 369 3.67 -17.06 -18.54
C ILE A 369 3.94 -18.23 -19.51
N ASP A 370 5.01 -18.99 -19.27
CA ASP A 370 5.38 -20.14 -20.11
C ASP A 370 4.37 -21.30 -19.97
N SER A 371 3.83 -21.50 -18.77
CA SER A 371 2.78 -22.49 -18.51
C SER A 371 1.47 -22.11 -19.21
N GLN A 372 1.05 -20.84 -19.15
CA GLN A 372 -0.18 -20.37 -19.81
C GLN A 372 -0.09 -20.49 -21.33
N LYS A 373 1.06 -20.15 -21.94
CA LYS A 373 1.26 -20.32 -23.38
C LYS A 373 1.14 -21.76 -23.84
N SER A 374 1.67 -22.69 -23.06
CA SER A 374 1.57 -24.14 -23.35
C SER A 374 0.10 -24.57 -23.35
N LEU A 375 -0.68 -24.14 -22.36
CA LEU A 375 -2.13 -24.43 -22.27
C LEU A 375 -2.92 -23.81 -23.42
N ASP A 376 -2.62 -22.56 -23.79
CA ASP A 376 -3.27 -21.88 -24.91
C ASP A 376 -2.97 -22.56 -26.26
N GLU A 377 -1.76 -23.07 -26.46
CA GLU A 377 -1.38 -23.83 -27.65
C GLU A 377 -2.06 -25.20 -27.71
N GLU A 378 -2.22 -25.88 -26.57
CA GLU A 378 -2.98 -27.14 -26.48
C GLU A 378 -4.47 -26.90 -26.78
N ASN A 379 -5.08 -25.90 -26.16
CA ASN A 379 -6.49 -25.55 -26.39
C ASN A 379 -6.76 -25.19 -27.86
N LYS A 380 -5.86 -24.45 -28.52
CA LYS A 380 -5.98 -24.13 -29.95
C LYS A 380 -5.91 -25.37 -30.83
N LYS A 381 -5.01 -26.31 -30.54
CA LYS A 381 -4.92 -27.58 -31.28
C LYS A 381 -6.20 -28.41 -31.13
N ASP A 382 -6.78 -28.44 -29.93
CA ASP A 382 -8.04 -29.13 -29.66
C ASP A 382 -9.22 -28.48 -30.40
N GLU A 383 -9.28 -27.16 -30.46
CA GLU A 383 -10.29 -26.43 -31.24
C GLU A 383 -10.16 -26.65 -32.74
N GLU A 384 -8.94 -26.64 -33.28
CA GLU A 384 -8.66 -26.93 -34.69
C GLU A 384 -9.02 -28.38 -35.06
N SER A 385 -8.74 -29.33 -34.16
CA SER A 385 -9.12 -30.74 -34.32
C SER A 385 -10.64 -30.91 -34.38
N LYS A 386 -11.38 -30.27 -33.44
CA LYS A 386 -12.86 -30.30 -33.41
C LYS A 386 -13.48 -29.69 -34.67
N LYS A 387 -12.97 -28.54 -35.13
CA LYS A 387 -13.42 -27.92 -36.40
C LYS A 387 -13.16 -28.83 -37.60
N GLY A 388 -12.02 -29.53 -37.62
CA GLY A 388 -11.70 -30.52 -38.65
C GLY A 388 -12.67 -31.70 -38.69
N GLU A 389 -13.11 -32.20 -37.52
CA GLU A 389 -14.12 -33.26 -37.42
C GLU A 389 -15.52 -32.81 -37.83
N GLU A 390 -15.94 -31.60 -37.47
CA GLU A 390 -17.22 -31.02 -37.90
C GLU A 390 -17.29 -30.87 -39.42
N ILE A 391 -16.23 -30.34 -40.04
CA ILE A 391 -16.15 -30.20 -41.50
C ILE A 391 -16.24 -31.58 -42.18
N LYS A 392 -15.59 -32.61 -41.63
CA LYS A 392 -15.69 -33.98 -42.16
C LYS A 392 -17.11 -34.53 -42.08
N LYS A 393 -17.80 -34.35 -40.94
CA LYS A 393 -19.20 -34.77 -40.75
C LYS A 393 -20.14 -34.06 -41.73
N ASP A 394 -19.94 -32.76 -41.98
CA ASP A 394 -20.73 -31.99 -42.94
C ASP A 394 -20.51 -32.44 -44.39
N VAL A 395 -19.30 -32.88 -44.74
CA VAL A 395 -18.98 -33.43 -46.06
C VAL A 395 -19.59 -34.83 -46.24
N GLU A 396 -19.56 -35.67 -45.20
CA GLU A 396 -20.18 -37.00 -45.22
C GLU A 396 -21.71 -36.92 -45.33
N ASN A 397 -22.36 -36.00 -44.61
CA ASN A 397 -23.81 -35.81 -44.66
C ASN A 397 -24.33 -35.24 -46.01
N LYS A 398 -23.44 -34.69 -46.85
CA LYS A 398 -23.78 -34.15 -48.18
C LYS A 398 -23.62 -35.16 -49.32
N LYS A 399 -23.08 -36.35 -49.03
CA LYS A 399 -22.99 -37.48 -49.98
C LYS A 399 -24.16 -38.43 -49.76
#